data_AF-A0A7W3YCJ8-F1
#
_entry.id   AF-A0A7W3YCJ8-F1
#
_cell.length_a   1.000
_cell.length_b   1.000
_cell.length_c   1.000
_cell.angle_alpha   90.00
_cell.angle_beta   90.00
_cell.angle_gamma   90.00
#
_symmetry.space_group_name_H-M   'P 1'
#
loop_
_entity.id
_entity.type
_entity.pdbx_description
1 polymer ?
#
loop_
_entity_poly.entity_id
_entity_poly.type
_entity_poly.pdbx_seq_one_letter_code
_entity_poly.pdbx_strand_id
1 'polypeptide(L)'
;MLSAETINNLIGIDESYKVPIKLQTILNDSNKRVELFNQFLEEENDLSFDWFTDYFQEEHSDRKSKKQDFTPDGIVKLVSSLLGNFKINADICAGTGGLTIKRWSENHNGKFYCEEFSDRAMPFLLFNLMIRNIDAVVFHGDSLSRSVKYIYKLTKGVKFSSLEEIKEQSAVKADTVIMNPPYSLKWNPQKSMLDEPRFKDFKVLAPKSKADYAFILTGLDDLSDDGTMAIILPHGVLFRGNAEGKLRQRIIDLNYLDTVIGLPEKTFLNTDIPTVVLIFKKERQNRDVLFIDASKEFTKDKAHNRIEDKHISKIISTYHNRNDVDKFAHVATFDEIKENDYNLNIPRYVDTFEPEPVKPLHEIMAEMKELDAEIEYTSQELSVMLQELHGTNPEADKEIKEFTKYWVDKYEIGKPQRKEQLTLL
;
A
#
# COMPACT_ATOMS: atom_id res chain seq x y z
N MET A 1 1.47 20.22 6.51
CA MET A 1 2.70 19.49 6.10
C MET A 1 3.77 20.49 5.76
N LEU A 2 4.98 20.26 6.26
CA LEU A 2 6.13 21.14 6.05
C LEU A 2 6.65 20.99 4.61
N SER A 3 7.06 22.10 4.00
CA SER A 3 7.67 22.07 2.67
C SER A 3 9.10 21.52 2.74
N ALA A 4 9.61 20.99 1.63
CA ALA A 4 11.00 20.53 1.55
C ALA A 4 12.00 21.66 1.83
N GLU A 5 11.72 22.88 1.36
CA GLU A 5 12.53 24.06 1.64
C GLU A 5 12.55 24.38 3.13
N THR A 6 11.40 24.36 3.79
CA THR A 6 11.29 24.57 5.25
C THR A 6 12.12 23.54 6.02
N ILE A 7 11.96 22.26 5.70
CA ILE A 7 12.71 21.16 6.34
C ILE A 7 14.23 21.35 6.14
N ASN A 8 14.66 21.65 4.92
CA ASN A 8 16.07 21.84 4.59
C ASN A 8 16.67 23.03 5.36
N ASN A 9 15.93 24.15 5.44
CA ASN A 9 16.35 25.34 6.17
C ASN A 9 16.48 25.07 7.68
N LEU A 10 15.49 24.42 8.30
CA LEU A 10 15.54 24.06 9.72
C LEU A 10 16.72 23.15 10.05
N ILE A 11 17.01 22.17 9.20
CA ILE A 11 18.14 21.24 9.40
C ILE A 11 19.49 21.88 9.03
N GLY A 12 19.47 23.00 8.31
CA GLY A 12 20.66 23.74 7.88
C GLY A 12 21.43 23.02 6.78
N ILE A 13 20.73 22.66 5.70
CA ILE A 13 21.30 22.01 4.52
C ILE A 13 20.77 22.61 3.22
N ASP A 14 21.61 22.61 2.17
CA ASP A 14 21.23 23.16 0.86
C ASP A 14 20.66 22.11 -0.11
N GLU A 15 20.92 20.82 0.14
CA GLU A 15 20.56 19.72 -0.76
C GLU A 15 19.94 18.56 0.04
N SER A 16 18.71 18.18 -0.30
CA SER A 16 17.90 17.21 0.46
C SER A 16 18.63 15.91 0.77
N TYR A 17 19.39 15.34 -0.18
CA TYR A 17 20.11 14.07 0.02
C TYR A 17 21.08 14.06 1.22
N LYS A 18 21.51 15.24 1.72
CA LYS A 18 22.37 15.38 2.91
C LYS A 18 21.62 15.23 4.24
N VAL A 19 20.28 15.34 4.24
CA VAL A 19 19.48 15.31 5.47
C VAL A 19 19.76 14.09 6.34
N PRO A 20 19.76 12.83 5.87
CA PRO A 20 19.93 11.69 6.76
C PRO A 20 21.19 11.79 7.64
N ILE A 21 22.32 12.16 7.04
CA ILE A 21 23.61 12.26 7.74
C ILE A 21 23.61 13.44 8.72
N LYS A 22 23.13 14.61 8.27
CA LYS A 22 23.06 15.82 9.11
C LYS A 22 22.11 15.62 10.28
N LEU A 23 20.93 15.06 10.03
CA LEU A 23 19.90 14.79 11.02
C LEU A 23 20.43 13.82 12.08
N GLN A 24 21.05 12.71 11.68
CA GLN A 24 21.69 11.78 12.63
C GLN A 24 22.74 12.48 13.51
N THR A 25 23.55 13.36 12.92
CA THR A 25 24.57 14.13 13.65
C THR A 25 23.94 15.05 14.69
N ILE A 26 22.85 15.74 14.33
CA ILE A 26 22.10 16.60 15.25
C ILE A 26 21.45 15.76 16.36
N LEU A 27 20.82 14.63 16.02
CA LEU A 27 20.12 13.78 16.99
C LEU A 27 21.06 13.19 18.05
N ASN A 28 22.35 12.99 17.71
CA ASN A 28 23.36 12.50 18.66
C ASN A 28 23.87 13.60 19.62
N ASP A 29 23.58 14.88 19.36
CA ASP A 29 23.94 16.02 20.21
C ASP A 29 22.70 16.52 20.95
N SER A 30 22.65 16.35 22.27
CA SER A 30 21.44 16.66 23.06
C SER A 30 21.00 18.12 22.94
N ASN A 31 21.94 19.06 22.85
CA ASN A 31 21.62 20.48 22.83
C ASN A 31 21.06 20.87 21.45
N LYS A 32 21.76 20.47 20.38
CA LYS A 32 21.33 20.75 19.00
C LYS A 32 20.00 20.06 18.68
N ARG A 33 19.81 18.84 19.19
CA ARG A 33 18.55 18.10 19.02
C ARG A 33 17.37 18.84 19.64
N VAL A 34 17.50 19.31 20.88
CA VAL A 34 16.43 20.04 21.57
C VAL A 34 16.14 21.37 20.87
N GLU A 35 17.17 22.09 20.42
CA GLU A 35 17.02 23.30 19.62
C GLU A 35 16.23 23.03 18.33
N LEU A 36 16.65 22.04 17.54
CA LEU A 36 15.97 21.65 16.31
C LEU A 36 14.51 21.28 16.54
N PHE A 37 14.22 20.47 17.56
CA PHE A 37 12.84 20.07 17.88
C PHE A 37 11.96 21.27 18.23
N ASN A 38 12.48 22.26 18.95
CA ASN A 38 11.72 23.46 19.25
C ASN A 38 11.45 24.29 17.99
N GLN A 39 12.44 24.45 17.11
CA GLN A 39 12.25 25.17 15.83
C GLN A 39 11.20 24.48 14.95
N PHE A 40 11.23 23.14 14.86
CA PHE A 40 10.20 22.39 14.15
C PHE A 40 8.80 22.58 14.78
N LEU A 41 8.70 22.60 16.12
CA LEU A 41 7.43 22.82 16.83
C LEU A 41 6.87 24.24 16.69
N GLU A 42 7.71 25.22 16.31
CA GLU A 42 7.26 26.58 15.96
C GLU A 42 6.57 26.61 14.59
N GLU A 43 6.97 25.75 13.67
CA GLU A 43 6.41 25.65 12.31
C GLU A 43 5.19 24.71 12.23
N GLU A 44 5.22 23.58 12.95
CA GLU A 44 4.13 22.59 12.97
C GLU A 44 4.00 21.97 14.36
N ASN A 45 2.78 21.95 14.91
CA ASN A 45 2.53 21.48 16.28
C ASN A 45 1.59 20.27 16.35
N ASP A 46 0.99 19.85 15.23
CA ASP A 46 0.21 18.62 15.19
C ASP A 46 1.12 17.40 15.08
N LEU A 47 1.35 16.76 16.22
CA LEU A 47 2.19 15.58 16.36
C LEU A 47 1.49 14.27 15.93
N SER A 48 0.24 14.30 15.45
CA SER A 48 -0.56 13.09 15.21
C SER A 48 -0.23 12.34 13.91
N PHE A 49 0.56 12.95 13.02
CA PHE A 49 0.97 12.37 11.72
C PHE A 49 2.48 12.54 11.47
N ASP A 50 3.02 11.86 10.46
CA ASP A 50 4.43 11.92 10.08
C ASP A 50 4.73 13.14 9.18
N TRP A 51 5.58 14.04 9.68
CA TRP A 51 5.93 15.29 9.00
C TRP A 51 6.90 15.11 7.83
N PHE A 52 7.59 13.96 7.75
CA PHE A 52 8.56 13.67 6.70
C PHE A 52 8.02 12.78 5.60
N THR A 53 6.75 12.39 5.66
CA THR A 53 6.09 11.52 4.67
C THR A 53 6.39 11.93 3.23
N ASP A 54 5.92 13.11 2.84
CA ASP A 54 6.03 13.60 1.47
C ASP A 54 7.49 13.90 1.12
N TYR A 55 8.19 14.58 2.04
CA TYR A 55 9.60 14.91 1.91
C TYR A 55 10.47 13.68 1.63
N PHE A 56 10.33 12.63 2.43
CA PHE A 56 11.09 11.40 2.27
C PHE A 56 10.69 10.66 0.99
N GLN A 57 9.40 10.64 0.68
CA GLN A 57 8.90 9.98 -0.51
C GLN A 57 9.47 10.61 -1.79
N GLU A 58 9.52 11.94 -1.85
CA GLU A 58 10.00 12.69 -3.02
C GLU A 58 11.53 12.69 -3.11
N GLU A 59 12.23 12.93 -2.00
CA GLU A 59 13.66 13.24 -2.01
C GLU A 59 14.57 12.03 -1.69
N HIS A 60 14.04 11.01 -1.02
CA HIS A 60 14.86 9.97 -0.39
C HIS A 60 14.50 8.53 -0.70
N SER A 61 13.27 8.26 -1.15
CA SER A 61 12.78 6.90 -1.36
C SER A 61 13.61 6.13 -2.40
N ASP A 62 14.13 4.96 -2.03
CA ASP A 62 14.83 4.06 -2.96
C ASP A 62 13.90 2.93 -3.41
N ARG A 63 13.05 3.22 -4.38
CA ARG A 63 12.07 2.25 -4.89
C ARG A 63 12.70 1.15 -5.73
N LYS A 64 13.74 1.49 -6.50
CA LYS A 64 14.35 0.54 -7.44
C LYS A 64 15.01 -0.61 -6.70
N SER A 65 15.71 -0.32 -5.60
CA SER A 65 16.44 -1.34 -4.84
C SER A 65 15.67 -1.84 -3.61
N LYS A 66 14.97 -0.95 -2.89
CA LYS A 66 14.31 -1.27 -1.61
C LYS A 66 12.78 -1.33 -1.67
N LYS A 67 12.16 -0.96 -2.80
CA LYS A 67 10.70 -0.97 -2.99
C LYS A 67 9.92 -0.25 -1.88
N GLN A 68 10.40 0.92 -1.49
CA GLN A 68 9.79 1.71 -0.43
C GLN A 68 8.54 2.43 -0.95
N ASP A 69 7.38 2.04 -0.40
CA ASP A 69 6.12 2.75 -0.59
C ASP A 69 5.65 3.28 0.77
N PHE A 70 5.26 4.55 0.80
CA PHE A 70 4.71 5.15 2.01
C PHE A 70 3.26 4.71 2.20
N THR A 71 2.81 4.63 3.45
CA THR A 71 1.44 4.22 3.78
C THR A 71 0.52 5.45 3.84
N PRO A 72 -0.45 5.59 2.93
CA PRO A 72 -1.39 6.72 2.93
C PRO A 72 -2.15 6.86 4.26
N ASP A 73 -2.43 8.09 4.69
CA ASP A 73 -3.06 8.39 5.98
C ASP A 73 -4.36 7.61 6.22
N GLY A 74 -5.22 7.48 5.21
CA GLY A 74 -6.46 6.72 5.32
C GLY A 74 -6.22 5.23 5.65
N ILE A 75 -5.17 4.64 5.08
CA ILE A 75 -4.76 3.26 5.40
C ILE A 75 -4.16 3.22 6.80
N VAL A 76 -3.26 4.15 7.15
CA VAL A 76 -2.65 4.24 8.48
C VAL A 76 -3.70 4.32 9.59
N LYS A 77 -4.72 5.18 9.42
CA LYS A 77 -5.86 5.29 10.33
C LYS A 77 -6.65 3.98 10.42
N LEU A 78 -6.94 3.34 9.28
CA LEU A 78 -7.67 2.08 9.21
C LEU A 78 -6.95 0.97 9.98
N VAL A 79 -5.67 0.72 9.68
CA VAL A 79 -4.92 -0.37 10.32
C VAL A 79 -4.67 -0.13 11.80
N SER A 80 -4.48 1.13 12.24
CA SER A 80 -4.39 1.45 13.66
C SER A 80 -5.69 1.13 14.40
N SER A 81 -6.82 1.51 13.81
CA SER A 81 -8.16 1.30 14.39
C SER A 81 -8.52 -0.18 14.54
N LEU A 82 -8.02 -1.05 13.64
CA LEU A 82 -8.26 -2.50 13.68
C LEU A 82 -7.55 -3.23 14.83
N LEU A 83 -6.47 -2.64 15.36
CA LEU A 83 -5.55 -3.27 16.29
C LEU A 83 -5.84 -2.98 17.77
N GLY A 84 -6.75 -2.04 18.07
CA GLY A 84 -7.11 -1.69 19.45
C GLY A 84 -5.97 -1.04 20.27
N ASN A 85 -6.29 -0.78 21.55
CA ASN A 85 -5.44 -0.01 22.47
C ASN A 85 -4.62 -0.92 23.39
N PHE A 86 -3.40 -1.25 22.97
CA PHE A 86 -2.49 -2.09 23.75
C PHE A 86 -1.21 -1.37 24.18
N LYS A 87 -0.51 -1.96 25.16
CA LYS A 87 0.67 -1.35 25.78
C LYS A 87 1.94 -1.64 24.98
N ILE A 88 2.12 -2.85 24.45
CA ILE A 88 3.34 -3.24 23.75
C ILE A 88 3.04 -3.38 22.26
N ASN A 89 3.70 -2.56 21.46
CA ASN A 89 3.43 -2.42 20.03
C ASN A 89 4.71 -2.67 19.25
N ALA A 90 4.65 -3.45 18.16
CA ALA A 90 5.76 -3.66 17.25
C ALA A 90 5.44 -3.15 15.85
N ASP A 91 6.42 -2.50 15.23
CA ASP A 91 6.39 -2.03 13.83
C ASP A 91 7.63 -2.56 13.10
N ILE A 92 7.49 -3.67 12.35
CA ILE A 92 8.63 -4.45 11.82
C ILE A 92 9.20 -3.85 10.52
N CYS A 93 8.51 -2.87 9.93
CA CYS A 93 8.96 -2.15 8.74
C CYS A 93 8.64 -0.67 8.91
N ALA A 94 9.21 -0.07 9.96
CA ALA A 94 8.75 1.20 10.49
C ALA A 94 8.92 2.37 9.51
N GLY A 95 9.89 2.31 8.60
CA GLY A 95 10.17 3.40 7.67
C GLY A 95 10.54 4.67 8.45
N THR A 96 9.78 5.74 8.22
CA THR A 96 9.87 7.00 8.97
C THR A 96 8.96 7.06 10.20
N GLY A 97 8.13 6.03 10.43
CA GLY A 97 7.34 5.85 11.64
C GLY A 97 5.86 6.20 11.52
N GLY A 98 5.30 6.44 10.33
CA GLY A 98 3.89 6.85 10.16
C GLY A 98 2.87 5.95 10.88
N LEU A 99 3.02 4.62 10.76
CA LEU A 99 2.18 3.64 11.46
C LEU A 99 2.36 3.73 12.99
N THR A 100 3.61 3.79 13.45
CA THR A 100 3.95 3.95 14.87
C THR A 100 3.39 5.25 15.47
N ILE A 101 3.52 6.38 14.77
CA ILE A 101 3.01 7.69 15.21
C ILE A 101 1.49 7.65 15.37
N LYS A 102 0.80 7.04 14.41
CA LYS A 102 -0.65 6.92 14.49
C LYS A 102 -1.10 6.06 15.67
N ARG A 103 -0.44 4.93 15.92
CA ARG A 103 -0.71 4.11 17.12
C ARG A 103 -0.44 4.89 18.41
N TRP A 104 0.65 5.66 18.46
CA TRP A 104 0.99 6.49 19.60
C TRP A 104 -0.02 7.63 19.83
N SER A 105 -0.58 8.24 18.78
CA SER A 105 -1.57 9.30 18.92
C SER A 105 -2.90 8.82 19.49
N GLU A 106 -3.21 7.53 19.36
CA GLU A 106 -4.38 6.88 19.98
C GLU A 106 -4.08 6.37 21.41
N ASN A 107 -2.82 6.04 21.69
CA ASN A 107 -2.36 5.64 23.02
C ASN A 107 -0.95 6.17 23.33
N HIS A 108 -0.87 7.34 23.96
CA HIS A 108 0.40 7.98 24.32
C HIS A 108 1.23 7.20 25.35
N ASN A 109 0.65 6.20 26.01
CA ASN A 109 1.33 5.36 27.01
C ASN A 109 1.85 4.04 26.44
N GLY A 110 1.70 3.82 25.13
CA GLY A 110 2.28 2.67 24.45
C GLY A 110 3.81 2.69 24.50
N LYS A 111 4.38 1.49 24.59
CA LYS A 111 5.79 1.20 24.36
C LYS A 111 5.93 0.56 22.98
N PHE A 112 6.93 1.02 22.22
CA PHE A 112 7.09 0.66 20.82
C PHE A 112 8.40 -0.11 20.57
N TYR A 113 8.34 -1.10 19.69
CA TYR A 113 9.47 -1.87 19.19
C TYR A 113 9.48 -1.74 17.68
N CYS A 114 10.37 -0.92 17.15
CA CYS A 114 10.42 -0.61 15.72
C CYS A 114 11.62 -1.31 15.09
N GLU A 115 11.45 -1.90 13.92
CA GLU A 115 12.54 -2.42 13.10
C GLU A 115 12.60 -1.63 11.79
N GLU A 116 13.79 -1.16 11.41
CA GLU A 116 13.99 -0.45 10.16
C GLU A 116 15.35 -0.78 9.54
N PHE A 117 15.33 -1.09 8.26
CA PHE A 117 16.49 -1.57 7.50
C PHE A 117 17.34 -0.46 6.89
N SER A 118 16.74 0.67 6.52
CA SER A 118 17.38 1.70 5.72
C SER A 118 18.16 2.69 6.59
N ASP A 119 19.48 2.73 6.37
CA ASP A 119 20.34 3.81 6.86
C ASP A 119 19.81 5.22 6.55
N ARG A 120 19.06 5.37 5.44
CA ARG A 120 18.46 6.66 5.06
C ARG A 120 17.21 7.01 5.86
N ALA A 121 16.37 6.03 6.21
CA ALA A 121 15.10 6.27 6.92
C ALA A 121 15.31 6.38 8.43
N MET A 122 16.32 5.69 8.97
CA MET A 122 16.59 5.63 10.41
C MET A 122 16.65 7.00 11.10
N PRO A 123 17.33 8.04 10.58
CA PRO A 123 17.37 9.34 11.25
C PRO A 123 16.00 10.03 11.32
N PHE A 124 15.14 9.84 10.32
CA PHE A 124 13.78 10.38 10.31
C PHE A 124 12.90 9.65 11.32
N LEU A 125 13.00 8.31 11.39
CA LEU A 125 12.32 7.52 12.40
C LEU A 125 12.71 7.98 13.81
N LEU A 126 14.01 8.06 14.10
CA LEU A 126 14.50 8.53 15.40
C LEU A 126 14.00 9.94 15.71
N PHE A 127 14.10 10.88 14.77
CA PHE A 127 13.54 12.23 14.95
C PHE A 127 12.07 12.17 15.33
N ASN A 128 11.26 11.44 14.55
CA ASN A 128 9.81 11.38 14.70
C ASN A 128 9.38 10.81 16.05
N LEU A 129 10.06 9.77 16.53
CA LEU A 129 9.78 9.16 17.82
C LEU A 129 10.21 10.08 18.97
N MET A 130 11.36 10.75 18.84
CA MET A 130 11.94 11.55 19.92
C MET A 130 11.20 12.87 20.15
N ILE A 131 10.85 13.59 19.09
CA ILE A 131 10.09 14.85 19.19
C ILE A 131 8.70 14.64 19.81
N ARG A 132 8.13 13.43 19.64
CA ARG A 132 6.85 12.99 20.20
C ARG A 132 6.96 12.40 21.60
N ASN A 133 8.15 12.39 22.19
CA ASN A 133 8.41 11.81 23.51
C ASN A 133 7.93 10.34 23.63
N ILE A 134 8.16 9.54 22.58
CA ILE A 134 7.75 8.13 22.53
C ILE A 134 8.76 7.26 23.29
N ASP A 135 8.26 6.31 24.10
CA ASP A 135 9.07 5.24 24.70
C ASP A 135 9.20 4.10 23.69
N ALA A 136 10.42 3.87 23.21
CA ALA A 136 10.65 2.93 22.12
C ALA A 136 12.01 2.22 22.20
N VAL A 137 12.08 1.04 21.60
CA VAL A 137 13.34 0.40 21.19
C VAL A 137 13.33 0.27 19.67
N VAL A 138 14.35 0.80 19.02
CA VAL A 138 14.48 0.79 17.56
C VAL A 138 15.66 -0.09 17.17
N PHE A 139 15.40 -1.13 16.40
CA PHE A 139 16.40 -2.01 15.82
C PHE A 139 16.71 -1.53 14.40
N HIS A 140 17.96 -1.10 14.20
CA HIS A 140 18.47 -0.81 12.86
C HIS A 140 19.04 -2.10 12.28
N GLY A 141 18.35 -2.71 11.32
CA GLY A 141 18.74 -4.03 10.82
C GLY A 141 17.75 -4.66 9.86
N ASP A 142 18.01 -5.92 9.49
CA ASP A 142 17.13 -6.69 8.61
C ASP A 142 16.31 -7.69 9.44
N SER A 143 15.00 -7.41 9.54
CA SER A 143 13.99 -8.23 10.21
C SER A 143 13.96 -9.68 9.71
N LEU A 144 14.18 -9.90 8.41
CA LEU A 144 14.11 -11.24 7.82
C LEU A 144 15.34 -12.08 8.16
N SER A 145 16.52 -11.48 8.25
CA SER A 145 17.72 -12.20 8.72
C SER A 145 17.94 -12.13 10.23
N ARG A 146 17.14 -11.30 10.94
CA ARG A 146 17.35 -10.90 12.34
C ARG A 146 18.75 -10.32 12.59
N SER A 147 19.38 -9.76 11.55
CA SER A 147 20.67 -9.08 11.68
C SER A 147 20.45 -7.66 12.19
N VAL A 148 21.18 -7.29 13.23
CA VAL A 148 21.07 -5.98 13.88
C VAL A 148 22.40 -5.25 13.80
N LYS A 149 22.37 -4.02 13.30
CA LYS A 149 23.51 -3.11 13.20
C LYS A 149 23.65 -2.27 14.46
N TYR A 150 22.54 -1.65 14.89
CA TYR A 150 22.45 -0.82 16.09
C TYR A 150 21.10 -1.02 16.77
N ILE A 151 21.06 -0.81 18.08
CA ILE A 151 19.82 -0.77 18.86
C ILE A 151 19.76 0.57 19.58
N TYR A 152 18.69 1.32 19.35
CA TYR A 152 18.45 2.61 19.99
C TYR A 152 17.31 2.51 20.99
N LYS A 153 17.57 2.87 22.23
CA LYS A 153 16.56 2.98 23.28
C LYS A 153 16.17 4.44 23.46
N LEU A 154 14.88 4.72 23.31
CA LEU A 154 14.27 6.00 23.54
C LEU A 154 13.51 5.95 24.85
N THR A 155 13.88 6.81 25.80
CA THR A 155 13.21 6.88 27.11
C THR A 155 12.50 8.20 27.24
N LYS A 156 11.24 8.17 27.69
CA LYS A 156 10.44 9.38 27.93
C LYS A 156 11.19 10.37 28.83
N GLY A 157 11.31 11.60 28.35
CA GLY A 157 11.79 12.74 29.12
C GLY A 157 10.66 13.67 29.52
N VAL A 158 11.01 14.89 29.94
CA VAL A 158 10.05 15.94 30.30
C VAL A 158 9.26 16.41 29.08
N LYS A 159 9.94 16.67 27.95
CA LYS A 159 9.34 17.15 26.70
C LYS A 159 9.64 16.25 25.51
N PHE A 160 10.85 15.70 25.43
CA PHE A 160 11.32 14.86 24.32
C PHE A 160 12.00 13.62 24.88
N SER A 161 12.00 12.52 24.11
CA SER A 161 12.68 11.31 24.54
C SER A 161 14.21 11.49 24.50
N SER A 162 14.91 10.85 25.44
CA SER A 162 16.36 10.65 25.33
C SER A 162 16.67 9.60 24.26
N LEU A 163 17.92 9.55 23.82
CA LEU A 163 18.44 8.54 22.89
C LEU A 163 19.68 7.91 23.51
N GLU A 164 19.67 6.59 23.60
CA GLU A 164 20.79 5.78 24.06
C GLU A 164 21.01 4.64 23.06
N GLU A 165 22.25 4.46 22.59
CA GLU A 165 22.61 3.25 21.85
C GLU A 165 22.94 2.14 22.85
N ILE A 166 22.26 1.00 22.75
CA ILE A 166 22.43 -0.16 23.62
C ILE A 166 22.97 -1.36 22.83
N LYS A 167 23.61 -2.29 23.52
CA LYS A 167 24.23 -3.48 22.88
C LYS A 167 23.26 -4.63 22.68
N GLU A 168 22.28 -4.76 23.56
CA GLU A 168 21.35 -5.88 23.58
C GLU A 168 19.98 -5.42 24.10
N GLN A 169 18.95 -6.09 23.62
CA GLN A 169 17.57 -5.94 24.09
C GLN A 169 16.98 -7.34 24.21
N SER A 170 16.41 -7.65 25.38
CA SER A 170 15.69 -8.92 25.55
C SER A 170 14.51 -9.01 24.58
N ALA A 171 14.28 -10.20 24.03
CA ALA A 171 13.13 -10.47 23.19
C ALA A 171 11.83 -10.18 23.94
N VAL A 172 10.93 -9.44 23.30
CA VAL A 172 9.61 -9.09 23.84
C VAL A 172 8.58 -9.43 22.77
N LYS A 173 7.55 -10.20 23.13
CA LYS A 173 6.38 -10.39 22.28
C LYS A 173 5.46 -9.18 22.43
N ALA A 174 4.95 -8.68 21.31
CA ALA A 174 4.08 -7.52 21.28
C ALA A 174 2.61 -7.92 21.35
N ASP A 175 1.80 -7.09 22.01
CA ASP A 175 0.35 -7.22 22.03
C ASP A 175 -0.21 -6.94 20.63
N THR A 176 0.44 -6.03 19.90
CA THR A 176 0.10 -5.75 18.51
C THR A 176 1.33 -5.66 17.62
N VAL A 177 1.21 -6.22 16.42
CA VAL A 177 2.21 -6.07 15.36
C VAL A 177 1.56 -5.36 14.18
N ILE A 178 2.16 -4.27 13.73
CA ILE A 178 1.73 -3.52 12.55
C ILE A 178 2.87 -3.47 11.55
N MET A 179 2.60 -3.55 10.25
CA MET A 179 3.65 -3.31 9.24
C MET A 179 3.07 -3.07 7.84
N ASN A 180 3.82 -2.30 7.06
CA ASN A 180 3.71 -2.22 5.61
C ASN A 180 5.06 -2.61 4.97
N PRO A 181 5.33 -3.91 4.78
CA PRO A 181 6.61 -4.35 4.25
C PRO A 181 6.77 -4.00 2.76
N PRO A 182 8.01 -3.90 2.26
CA PRO A 182 8.26 -3.73 0.82
C PRO A 182 7.68 -4.89 0.00
N TYR A 183 6.78 -4.58 -0.92
CA TYR A 183 6.00 -5.61 -1.62
C TYR A 183 6.86 -6.49 -2.51
N SER A 184 6.71 -7.80 -2.35
CA SER A 184 7.39 -8.79 -3.18
C SER A 184 8.91 -8.59 -3.18
N LEU A 185 9.49 -8.16 -2.06
CA LEU A 185 10.93 -7.94 -1.93
C LEU A 185 11.69 -9.24 -2.26
N LYS A 186 12.79 -9.12 -3.00
CA LYS A 186 13.72 -10.24 -3.17
C LYS A 186 14.49 -10.42 -1.87
N TRP A 187 14.60 -11.65 -1.41
CA TRP A 187 15.29 -11.97 -0.17
C TRP A 187 16.11 -13.25 -0.34
N ASN A 188 16.92 -13.59 0.68
CA ASN A 188 17.86 -14.69 0.62
C ASN A 188 17.52 -15.81 1.64
N PRO A 189 16.46 -16.60 1.41
CA PRO A 189 16.11 -17.72 2.27
C PRO A 189 17.25 -18.75 2.32
N GLN A 190 17.72 -19.04 3.53
CA GLN A 190 18.68 -20.12 3.80
C GLN A 190 17.93 -21.32 4.36
N LYS A 191 18.31 -22.54 3.97
CA LYS A 191 17.63 -23.76 4.44
C LYS A 191 17.67 -23.90 5.97
N SER A 192 18.73 -23.42 6.62
CA SER A 192 18.87 -23.37 8.08
C SER A 192 17.79 -22.53 8.78
N MET A 193 17.16 -21.59 8.07
CA MET A 193 16.04 -20.83 8.63
C MET A 193 14.86 -21.74 8.99
N LEU A 194 14.72 -22.91 8.36
CA LEU A 194 13.66 -23.88 8.73
C LEU A 194 13.78 -24.40 10.17
N ASP A 195 14.94 -24.25 10.81
CA ASP A 195 15.14 -24.63 12.21
C ASP A 195 14.74 -23.49 13.18
N GLU A 196 14.48 -22.28 12.66
CA GLU A 196 14.07 -21.14 13.48
C GLU A 196 12.61 -21.29 13.94
N PRO A 197 12.26 -20.83 15.16
CA PRO A 197 10.89 -20.89 15.68
C PRO A 197 9.82 -20.36 14.74
N ARG A 198 10.10 -19.29 13.98
CA ARG A 198 9.15 -18.65 13.05
C ARG A 198 8.87 -19.44 11.77
N PHE A 199 9.72 -20.39 11.40
CA PHE A 199 9.59 -21.14 10.15
C PHE A 199 9.39 -22.66 10.34
N LYS A 200 9.80 -23.20 11.49
CA LYS A 200 9.79 -24.66 11.76
C LYS A 200 8.43 -25.32 11.52
N ASP A 201 7.34 -24.66 11.91
CA ASP A 201 5.99 -25.23 11.82
C ASP A 201 5.43 -25.20 10.40
N PHE A 202 6.10 -24.50 9.47
CA PHE A 202 5.66 -24.28 8.10
C PHE A 202 6.36 -25.17 7.07
N LYS A 203 7.52 -25.75 7.41
CA LYS A 203 8.30 -26.73 6.60
C LYS A 203 8.81 -26.23 5.24
N VAL A 204 8.38 -25.06 4.78
CA VAL A 204 8.84 -24.40 3.56
C VAL A 204 9.10 -22.93 3.85
N LEU A 205 9.94 -22.30 3.04
CA LEU A 205 10.21 -20.86 3.10
C LEU A 205 9.51 -20.15 1.95
N ALA A 206 9.23 -18.86 2.10
CA ALA A 206 8.76 -18.03 1.00
C ALA A 206 9.80 -18.03 -0.15
N PRO A 207 9.39 -17.89 -1.42
CA PRO A 207 10.30 -17.98 -2.55
C PRO A 207 11.28 -16.79 -2.56
N LYS A 208 12.50 -16.99 -3.09
CA LYS A 208 13.55 -15.94 -3.15
C LYS A 208 13.10 -14.62 -3.75
N SER A 209 12.14 -14.67 -4.69
CA SER A 209 11.62 -13.50 -5.38
C SER A 209 10.52 -12.74 -4.62
N LYS A 210 10.00 -13.29 -3.51
CA LYS A 210 8.86 -12.75 -2.75
C LYS A 210 9.03 -13.03 -1.25
N ALA A 211 9.32 -11.98 -0.49
CA ALA A 211 9.44 -12.05 0.97
C ALA A 211 8.11 -11.89 1.73
N ASP A 212 6.97 -11.71 1.03
CA ASP A 212 5.68 -11.36 1.65
C ASP A 212 5.30 -12.30 2.81
N TYR A 213 5.36 -13.61 2.60
CA TYR A 213 5.10 -14.58 3.68
C TYR A 213 6.23 -14.64 4.72
N ALA A 214 7.48 -14.30 4.38
CA ALA A 214 8.54 -14.24 5.38
C ALA A 214 8.28 -13.11 6.39
N PHE A 215 7.73 -11.98 5.94
CA PHE A 215 7.25 -10.90 6.83
C PHE A 215 6.03 -11.32 7.66
N ILE A 216 5.04 -12.00 7.06
CA ILE A 216 3.89 -12.55 7.82
C ILE A 216 4.40 -13.43 8.97
N LEU A 217 5.31 -14.36 8.69
CA LEU A 217 5.83 -15.28 9.70
C LEU A 217 6.72 -14.59 10.74
N THR A 218 7.47 -13.56 10.35
CA THR A 218 8.26 -12.75 11.28
C THR A 218 7.35 -11.97 12.24
N GLY A 219 6.28 -11.35 11.73
CA GLY A 219 5.29 -10.68 12.57
C GLY A 219 4.51 -11.62 13.48
N LEU A 220 4.11 -12.80 12.99
CA LEU A 220 3.49 -13.83 13.81
C LEU A 220 4.43 -14.34 14.90
N ASP A 221 5.73 -14.45 14.63
CA ASP A 221 6.69 -14.77 15.67
C ASP A 221 6.67 -13.70 16.75
N ASP A 222 6.80 -12.42 16.40
CA ASP A 222 6.86 -11.31 17.36
C ASP A 222 5.54 -11.02 18.09
N LEU A 223 4.42 -11.56 17.60
CA LEU A 223 3.11 -11.42 18.23
C LEU A 223 2.98 -12.30 19.48
N SER A 224 2.38 -11.76 20.54
CA SER A 224 1.89 -12.52 21.70
C SER A 224 0.75 -13.47 21.30
N ASP A 225 0.40 -14.41 22.19
CA ASP A 225 -0.62 -15.43 21.90
C ASP A 225 -2.05 -14.84 21.85
N ASP A 226 -2.31 -13.82 22.67
CA ASP A 226 -3.55 -13.04 22.72
C ASP A 226 -3.53 -11.76 21.85
N GLY A 227 -2.41 -11.53 21.14
CA GLY A 227 -2.20 -10.34 20.35
C GLY A 227 -2.95 -10.29 19.02
N THR A 228 -2.98 -9.10 18.40
CA THR A 228 -3.49 -8.90 17.04
C THR A 228 -2.44 -8.28 16.13
N MET A 229 -2.25 -8.87 14.95
CA MET A 229 -1.36 -8.35 13.92
C MET A 229 -2.15 -7.83 12.72
N ALA A 230 -1.72 -6.70 12.15
CA ALA A 230 -2.22 -6.15 10.90
C ALA A 230 -1.06 -5.91 9.93
N ILE A 231 -1.17 -6.46 8.73
CA ILE A 231 -0.13 -6.35 7.70
C ILE A 231 -0.75 -5.98 6.37
N ILE A 232 -0.11 -5.03 5.67
CA ILE A 232 -0.55 -4.54 4.36
C ILE A 232 0.28 -5.23 3.28
N LEU A 233 -0.37 -5.86 2.29
CA LEU A 233 0.30 -6.66 1.25
C LEU A 233 -0.39 -6.53 -0.11
N PRO A 234 0.27 -6.89 -1.22
CA PRO A 234 -0.39 -6.98 -2.52
C PRO A 234 -1.33 -8.21 -2.58
N HIS A 235 -2.43 -8.11 -3.33
CA HIS A 235 -3.43 -9.20 -3.48
C HIS A 235 -2.84 -10.58 -3.82
N GLY A 236 -1.69 -10.65 -4.50
CA GLY A 236 -1.10 -11.93 -4.89
C GLY A 236 -0.85 -12.90 -3.72
N VAL A 237 -0.67 -12.41 -2.49
CA VAL A 237 -0.51 -13.28 -1.31
C VAL A 237 -1.72 -14.20 -1.07
N LEU A 238 -2.90 -13.78 -1.53
CA LEU A 238 -4.17 -14.48 -1.37
C LEU A 238 -4.28 -15.74 -2.23
N PHE A 239 -3.60 -15.77 -3.39
CA PHE A 239 -3.83 -16.84 -4.39
C PHE A 239 -2.57 -17.45 -5.01
N ARG A 240 -1.38 -16.84 -4.86
CA ARG A 240 -0.14 -17.45 -5.40
C ARG A 240 0.07 -18.86 -4.83
N GLY A 241 0.49 -19.79 -5.70
CA GLY A 241 0.61 -21.21 -5.39
C GLY A 241 2.00 -21.63 -4.87
N ASN A 242 2.38 -22.89 -5.12
CA ASN A 242 3.68 -23.47 -4.74
C ASN A 242 3.99 -23.31 -3.24
N ALA A 243 5.16 -22.78 -2.89
CA ALA A 243 5.58 -22.58 -1.51
C ALA A 243 4.61 -21.68 -0.75
N GLU A 244 4.15 -20.58 -1.36
CA GLU A 244 3.21 -19.65 -0.71
C GLU A 244 1.83 -20.28 -0.49
N GLY A 245 1.37 -21.14 -1.41
CA GLY A 245 0.14 -21.92 -1.21
C GLY A 245 0.23 -22.83 0.02
N LYS A 246 1.38 -23.50 0.21
CA LYS A 246 1.64 -24.35 1.41
C LYS A 246 1.72 -23.53 2.69
N LEU A 247 2.37 -22.36 2.66
CA LEU A 247 2.42 -21.43 3.80
C LEU A 247 1.03 -20.95 4.17
N ARG A 248 0.24 -20.52 3.18
CA ARG A 248 -1.15 -20.08 3.36
C ARG A 248 -2.00 -21.17 3.97
N GLN A 249 -1.99 -22.37 3.39
CA GLN A 249 -2.70 -23.52 3.94
C GLN A 249 -2.34 -23.75 5.41
N ARG A 250 -1.04 -23.74 5.75
CA ARG A 250 -0.60 -23.96 7.12
C ARG A 250 -1.06 -22.87 8.09
N ILE A 251 -1.06 -21.61 7.67
CA ILE A 251 -1.60 -20.49 8.45
C ILE A 251 -3.09 -20.70 8.75
N ILE A 252 -3.88 -21.12 7.76
CA ILE A 252 -5.31 -21.42 7.93
C ILE A 252 -5.52 -22.63 8.85
N ASP A 253 -4.73 -23.69 8.67
CA ASP A 253 -4.80 -24.89 9.50
C ASP A 253 -4.49 -24.59 10.97
N LEU A 254 -3.51 -23.71 11.23
CA LEU A 254 -3.15 -23.20 12.56
C LEU A 254 -4.15 -22.19 13.13
N ASN A 255 -5.19 -21.84 12.36
CA ASN A 255 -6.22 -20.86 12.72
C ASN A 255 -5.70 -19.43 12.92
N TYR A 256 -4.61 -19.03 12.27
CA TYR A 256 -3.98 -17.73 12.53
C TYR A 256 -4.59 -16.55 11.78
N LEU A 257 -5.19 -16.77 10.61
CA LEU A 257 -5.78 -15.69 9.81
C LEU A 257 -7.19 -15.38 10.30
N ASP A 258 -7.44 -14.14 10.71
CA ASP A 258 -8.73 -13.70 11.24
C ASP A 258 -9.62 -13.02 10.21
N THR A 259 -9.06 -12.09 9.43
CA THR A 259 -9.80 -11.25 8.49
C THR A 259 -8.93 -10.91 7.28
N VAL A 260 -9.56 -10.85 6.09
CA VAL A 260 -9.01 -10.36 4.82
C VAL A 260 -9.80 -9.13 4.39
N ILE A 261 -9.14 -7.98 4.22
CA ILE A 261 -9.77 -6.74 3.76
C ILE A 261 -9.13 -6.30 2.45
N GLY A 262 -9.87 -6.31 1.34
CA GLY A 262 -9.42 -5.77 0.06
C GLY A 262 -9.57 -4.26 0.04
N LEU A 263 -8.49 -3.53 -0.21
CA LEU A 263 -8.48 -2.07 -0.28
C LEU A 263 -8.70 -1.58 -1.72
N PRO A 264 -9.13 -0.32 -1.90
CA PRO A 264 -9.20 0.32 -3.21
C PRO A 264 -7.85 0.31 -3.95
N GLU A 265 -7.91 0.15 -5.26
CA GLU A 265 -6.75 0.37 -6.14
C GLU A 265 -6.30 1.84 -6.07
N LYS A 266 -5.07 2.13 -6.53
CA LYS A 266 -4.51 3.50 -6.62
C LYS A 266 -4.54 4.30 -5.32
N THR A 267 -4.59 3.62 -4.17
CA THR A 267 -4.52 4.30 -2.86
C THR A 267 -3.08 4.71 -2.54
N PHE A 268 -2.10 3.92 -2.99
CA PHE A 268 -0.68 4.23 -2.86
C PHE A 268 -0.22 5.14 -3.99
N LEU A 269 0.64 6.11 -3.67
CA LEU A 269 1.07 7.13 -4.63
C LEU A 269 1.83 6.57 -5.85
N ASN A 270 2.38 5.37 -5.72
CA ASN A 270 3.45 4.86 -6.57
C ASN A 270 3.11 3.53 -7.23
N THR A 271 1.94 2.99 -6.92
CA THR A 271 1.48 1.73 -7.46
C THR A 271 -0.03 1.74 -7.58
N ASP A 272 -0.51 1.31 -8.74
CA ASP A 272 -1.93 1.07 -8.98
C ASP A 272 -2.37 -0.29 -8.42
N ILE A 273 -1.44 -1.09 -7.88
CA ILE A 273 -1.73 -2.44 -7.41
C ILE A 273 -2.73 -2.39 -6.24
N PRO A 274 -3.86 -3.11 -6.33
CA PRO A 274 -4.74 -3.33 -5.20
C PRO A 274 -4.02 -4.02 -4.05
N THR A 275 -4.24 -3.51 -2.84
CA THR A 275 -3.60 -4.02 -1.62
C THR A 275 -4.65 -4.60 -0.68
N VAL A 276 -4.20 -5.46 0.21
CA VAL A 276 -5.03 -6.07 1.25
C VAL A 276 -4.46 -5.76 2.62
N VAL A 277 -5.34 -5.61 3.60
CA VAL A 277 -5.00 -5.73 5.01
C VAL A 277 -5.34 -7.15 5.45
N LEU A 278 -4.36 -7.87 5.97
CA LEU A 278 -4.57 -9.17 6.62
C LEU A 278 -4.46 -8.98 8.13
N ILE A 279 -5.45 -9.50 8.85
CA ILE A 279 -5.48 -9.51 10.31
C ILE A 279 -5.18 -10.92 10.80
N PHE A 280 -4.24 -11.06 11.72
CA PHE A 280 -3.85 -12.33 12.32
C PHE A 280 -3.97 -12.31 13.84
N LYS A 281 -4.38 -13.45 14.43
CA LYS A 281 -4.40 -13.70 15.88
C LYS A 281 -4.15 -15.20 16.13
N LYS A 282 -3.47 -15.58 17.21
CA LYS A 282 -3.08 -17.00 17.45
C LYS A 282 -4.14 -17.81 18.17
N GLU A 283 -4.62 -17.34 19.33
CA GLU A 283 -5.58 -18.09 20.16
C GLU A 283 -7.04 -17.76 19.85
N ARG A 284 -7.44 -17.98 18.59
CA ARG A 284 -8.80 -17.71 18.12
C ARG A 284 -9.75 -18.86 18.48
N GLN A 285 -10.92 -18.52 19.02
CA GLN A 285 -11.97 -19.48 19.36
C GLN A 285 -12.74 -19.95 18.12
N ASN A 286 -13.02 -19.03 17.19
CA ASN A 286 -13.65 -19.35 15.92
C ASN A 286 -12.62 -19.69 14.85
N ARG A 287 -13.04 -20.45 13.84
CA ARG A 287 -12.20 -20.85 12.70
C ARG A 287 -12.61 -20.23 11.38
N ASP A 288 -13.67 -19.42 11.38
CA ASP A 288 -14.08 -18.66 10.21
C ASP A 288 -13.03 -17.59 9.83
N VAL A 289 -13.08 -17.10 8.61
CA VAL A 289 -12.32 -15.93 8.17
C VAL A 289 -13.30 -14.92 7.61
N LEU A 290 -13.24 -13.70 8.13
CA LEU A 290 -14.06 -12.61 7.59
C LEU A 290 -13.40 -12.04 6.34
N PHE A 291 -14.11 -12.02 5.23
CA PHE A 291 -13.72 -11.33 4.01
C PHE A 291 -14.48 -10.01 3.91
N ILE A 292 -13.78 -8.91 3.65
CA ILE A 292 -14.37 -7.59 3.38
C ILE A 292 -13.81 -7.09 2.04
N ASP A 293 -14.69 -6.85 1.06
CA ASP A 293 -14.35 -6.17 -0.17
C ASP A 293 -14.60 -4.66 -0.04
N ALA A 294 -13.57 -3.93 0.40
CA ALA A 294 -13.61 -2.47 0.49
C ALA A 294 -13.06 -1.79 -0.78
N SER A 295 -12.96 -2.50 -1.91
CA SER A 295 -12.39 -1.96 -3.15
C SER A 295 -13.13 -0.72 -3.68
N LYS A 296 -14.41 -0.57 -3.37
CA LYS A 296 -15.27 0.58 -3.72
C LYS A 296 -15.30 1.69 -2.65
N GLU A 297 -14.59 1.52 -1.53
CA GLU A 297 -14.63 2.43 -0.38
C GLU A 297 -13.58 3.54 -0.48
N PHE A 298 -13.74 4.43 -1.46
CA PHE A 298 -12.85 5.56 -1.69
C PHE A 298 -13.57 6.77 -2.25
N THR A 299 -12.96 7.93 -2.06
CA THR A 299 -13.28 9.15 -2.79
C THR A 299 -12.16 9.35 -3.81
N LYS A 300 -12.52 9.53 -5.08
CA LYS A 300 -11.56 9.77 -6.16
C LYS A 300 -10.89 11.14 -5.97
N ASP A 301 -9.56 11.18 -5.95
CA ASP A 301 -8.77 12.40 -5.75
C ASP A 301 -7.61 12.49 -6.75
N LYS A 302 -7.85 13.19 -7.88
CA LYS A 302 -6.90 13.31 -9.00
C LYS A 302 -6.44 11.93 -9.51
N ALA A 303 -5.18 11.58 -9.31
CA ALA A 303 -4.55 10.35 -9.77
C ALA A 303 -4.68 9.20 -8.76
N HIS A 304 -5.09 9.47 -7.52
CA HIS A 304 -5.08 8.51 -6.43
C HIS A 304 -6.44 8.45 -5.74
N ASN A 305 -6.72 7.32 -5.11
CA ASN A 305 -7.96 7.11 -4.37
C ASN A 305 -7.73 7.38 -2.89
N ARG A 306 -8.61 8.17 -2.28
CA ARG A 306 -8.50 8.53 -0.86
C ARG A 306 -9.50 7.76 -0.02
N ILE A 307 -9.00 7.10 1.02
CA ILE A 307 -9.82 6.47 2.06
C ILE A 307 -10.12 7.52 3.14
N GLU A 308 -11.37 7.96 3.22
CA GLU A 308 -11.86 8.96 4.18
C GLU A 308 -12.46 8.29 5.42
N ASP A 309 -12.66 9.06 6.49
CA ASP A 309 -13.14 8.54 7.78
C ASP A 309 -14.50 7.81 7.68
N LYS A 310 -15.36 8.17 6.71
CA LYS A 310 -16.64 7.48 6.44
C LYS A 310 -16.42 6.04 5.93
N HIS A 311 -15.42 5.84 5.07
CA HIS A 311 -15.04 4.53 4.53
C HIS A 311 -14.47 3.66 5.64
N ILE A 312 -13.56 4.24 6.44
CA ILE A 312 -12.95 3.58 7.59
C ILE A 312 -14.03 3.12 8.57
N SER A 313 -14.98 4.00 8.92
CA SER A 313 -16.08 3.67 9.84
C SER A 313 -16.94 2.50 9.35
N LYS A 314 -17.19 2.39 8.04
CA LYS A 314 -17.92 1.26 7.46
C LYS A 314 -17.13 -0.04 7.56
N ILE A 315 -15.83 -0.01 7.23
CA ILE A 315 -14.96 -1.19 7.32
C ILE A 315 -14.84 -1.66 8.78
N ILE A 316 -14.59 -0.74 9.71
CA ILE A 316 -14.43 -1.02 11.14
C ILE A 316 -15.72 -1.57 11.75
N SER A 317 -16.88 -0.98 11.44
CA SER A 317 -18.16 -1.49 11.93
C SER A 317 -18.46 -2.90 11.41
N THR A 318 -18.13 -3.18 10.14
CA THR A 318 -18.28 -4.51 9.55
C THR A 318 -17.33 -5.52 10.20
N TYR A 319 -16.06 -5.14 10.43
CA TYR A 319 -15.08 -5.96 11.14
C TYR A 319 -15.53 -6.36 12.56
N HIS A 320 -16.07 -5.40 13.32
CA HIS A 320 -16.55 -5.68 14.69
C HIS A 320 -17.84 -6.48 14.73
N ASN A 321 -18.77 -6.23 13.80
CA ASN A 321 -20.04 -6.96 13.73
C ASN A 321 -19.85 -8.39 13.24
N ARG A 322 -18.87 -8.63 12.37
CA ARG A 322 -18.50 -9.96 11.82
C ARG A 322 -19.70 -10.73 11.28
N ASN A 323 -20.49 -10.09 10.43
CA ASN A 323 -21.66 -10.67 9.77
C ASN A 323 -21.53 -10.52 8.25
N ASP A 324 -22.28 -11.34 7.52
CA ASP A 324 -22.42 -11.20 6.06
C ASP A 324 -23.10 -9.87 5.73
N VAL A 325 -22.59 -9.21 4.69
CA VAL A 325 -23.13 -7.97 4.14
C VAL A 325 -23.12 -8.09 2.62
N ASP A 326 -24.29 -7.97 2.01
CA ASP A 326 -24.47 -8.11 0.56
C ASP A 326 -23.42 -7.28 -0.22
N LYS A 327 -22.71 -7.95 -1.14
CA LYS A 327 -21.63 -7.39 -1.99
C LYS A 327 -20.49 -6.69 -1.23
N PHE A 328 -20.34 -6.92 0.07
CA PHE A 328 -19.34 -6.22 0.88
C PHE A 328 -18.57 -7.12 1.84
N ALA A 329 -19.22 -8.06 2.50
CA ALA A 329 -18.55 -8.94 3.45
C ALA A 329 -19.18 -10.33 3.52
N HIS A 330 -18.35 -11.33 3.81
CA HIS A 330 -18.75 -12.72 3.98
C HIS A 330 -17.91 -13.39 5.07
N VAL A 331 -18.55 -14.14 5.96
CA VAL A 331 -17.90 -14.92 7.02
C VAL A 331 -17.69 -16.35 6.54
N ALA A 332 -16.56 -16.58 5.87
CA ALA A 332 -16.27 -17.87 5.25
C ALA A 332 -15.91 -18.92 6.30
N THR A 333 -16.47 -20.13 6.17
CA THR A 333 -16.13 -21.24 7.06
C THR A 333 -14.77 -21.85 6.69
N PHE A 334 -14.16 -22.59 7.63
CA PHE A 334 -12.93 -23.33 7.34
C PHE A 334 -13.10 -24.34 6.19
N ASP A 335 -14.26 -25.01 6.13
CA ASP A 335 -14.54 -26.00 5.08
C ASP A 335 -14.72 -25.33 3.70
N GLU A 336 -15.39 -24.17 3.65
CA GLU A 336 -15.52 -23.37 2.42
C GLU A 336 -14.15 -22.90 1.89
N ILE A 337 -13.24 -22.47 2.78
CA ILE A 337 -11.87 -22.09 2.39
C ILE A 337 -11.10 -23.30 1.85
N LYS A 338 -11.31 -24.47 2.43
CA LYS A 338 -10.68 -25.72 2.00
C LYS A 338 -11.22 -26.18 0.64
N GLU A 339 -12.53 -26.08 0.41
CA GLU A 339 -13.18 -26.34 -0.89
C GLU A 339 -12.65 -25.40 -1.98
N ASN A 340 -12.28 -24.17 -1.61
CA ASN A 340 -11.60 -23.21 -2.48
C ASN A 340 -10.07 -23.45 -2.60
N ASP A 341 -9.55 -24.63 -2.23
CA ASP A 341 -8.12 -24.97 -2.26
C ASP A 341 -7.23 -23.96 -1.51
N TYR A 342 -7.75 -23.43 -0.40
CA TYR A 342 -7.13 -22.36 0.39
C TYR A 342 -6.82 -21.10 -0.44
N ASN A 343 -7.50 -20.88 -1.56
CA ASN A 343 -7.42 -19.66 -2.34
C ASN A 343 -8.27 -18.59 -1.67
N LEU A 344 -7.63 -17.52 -1.21
CA LEU A 344 -8.26 -16.44 -0.47
C LEU A 344 -8.63 -15.25 -1.36
N ASN A 345 -8.68 -15.43 -2.69
CA ASN A 345 -9.06 -14.35 -3.61
C ASN A 345 -10.50 -13.88 -3.28
N ILE A 346 -10.66 -12.60 -2.95
CA ILE A 346 -11.87 -12.04 -2.37
C ILE A 346 -13.15 -12.33 -3.20
N PRO A 347 -13.15 -12.23 -4.54
CA PRO A 347 -14.32 -12.55 -5.35
C PRO A 347 -14.84 -14.00 -5.26
N ARG A 348 -14.11 -14.91 -4.59
CA ARG A 348 -14.59 -16.28 -4.30
C ARG A 348 -15.56 -16.32 -3.11
N TYR A 349 -15.55 -15.28 -2.28
CA TYR A 349 -16.28 -15.21 -1.01
C TYR A 349 -17.27 -14.04 -0.99
N VAL A 350 -16.91 -12.92 -1.62
CA VAL A 350 -17.79 -11.75 -1.75
C VAL A 350 -18.12 -11.57 -3.22
N ASP A 351 -19.34 -11.95 -3.59
CA ASP A 351 -19.84 -11.71 -4.95
C ASP A 351 -20.26 -10.24 -5.09
N THR A 352 -19.48 -9.47 -5.83
CA THR A 352 -19.74 -8.06 -6.13
C THR A 352 -20.30 -7.83 -7.53
N PHE A 353 -20.63 -8.90 -8.25
CA PHE A 353 -21.17 -8.82 -9.60
C PHE A 353 -22.50 -8.07 -9.59
N GLU A 354 -22.59 -7.06 -10.46
CA GLU A 354 -23.83 -6.39 -10.79
C GLU A 354 -24.11 -6.65 -12.27
N PRO A 355 -25.22 -7.31 -12.62
CA PRO A 355 -25.58 -7.45 -14.02
C PRO A 355 -25.80 -6.05 -14.61
N GLU A 356 -25.01 -5.69 -15.62
CA GLU A 356 -25.21 -4.42 -16.32
C GLU A 356 -26.62 -4.39 -16.93
N PRO A 357 -27.34 -3.27 -16.81
CA PRO A 357 -28.62 -3.11 -17.49
C PRO A 357 -28.36 -3.20 -18.99
N VAL A 358 -28.90 -4.24 -19.62
CA VAL A 358 -28.79 -4.44 -21.06
C VAL A 358 -29.55 -3.30 -21.74
N LYS A 359 -28.84 -2.44 -22.48
CA LYS A 359 -29.48 -1.39 -23.27
C LYS A 359 -30.51 -2.03 -24.22
N PRO A 360 -31.72 -1.48 -24.35
CA PRO A 360 -32.68 -1.92 -25.36
C PRO A 360 -32.06 -1.91 -26.76
N LEU A 361 -32.35 -2.93 -27.57
CA LEU A 361 -31.77 -3.08 -28.92
C LEU A 361 -32.00 -1.85 -29.82
N HIS A 362 -33.10 -1.12 -29.63
CA HIS A 362 -33.41 0.08 -30.41
C HIS A 362 -32.46 1.26 -30.09
N GLU A 363 -32.01 1.39 -28.83
CA GLU A 363 -31.02 2.40 -28.43
C GLU A 363 -29.65 2.05 -29.02
N ILE A 364 -29.26 0.77 -28.97
CA ILE A 364 -28.03 0.29 -29.60
C ILE A 364 -28.04 0.56 -31.11
N MET A 365 -29.17 0.31 -31.78
CA MET A 365 -29.33 0.62 -33.20
C MET A 365 -29.21 2.12 -33.51
N ALA A 366 -29.73 2.98 -32.64
CA ALA A 366 -29.60 4.42 -32.79
C ALA A 366 -28.14 4.87 -32.63
N GLU A 367 -27.46 4.39 -31.58
CA GLU A 367 -26.04 4.64 -31.32
C GLU A 367 -25.15 4.16 -32.48
N MET A 368 -25.44 2.98 -33.05
CA MET A 368 -24.73 2.47 -34.23
C MET A 368 -24.90 3.37 -35.45
N LYS A 369 -26.14 3.82 -35.73
CA LYS A 369 -26.41 4.74 -36.84
C LYS A 369 -25.70 6.08 -36.66
N GLU A 370 -25.66 6.61 -35.44
CA GLU A 370 -24.95 7.85 -35.12
C GLU A 370 -23.44 7.70 -35.30
N LEU A 371 -22.85 6.62 -34.77
CA LEU A 371 -21.43 6.31 -34.92
C LEU A 371 -21.03 6.09 -36.38
N ASP A 372 -21.84 5.37 -37.17
CA ASP A 372 -21.56 5.19 -38.60
C ASP A 372 -21.57 6.53 -39.35
N ALA A 373 -22.50 7.43 -39.02
CA ALA A 373 -22.55 8.77 -39.59
C ALA A 373 -21.36 9.63 -39.17
N GLU A 374 -20.91 9.53 -37.91
CA GLU A 374 -19.72 10.22 -37.41
C GLU A 374 -18.44 9.69 -38.08
N ILE A 375 -18.29 8.36 -38.21
CA ILE A 375 -17.18 7.72 -38.92
C ILE A 375 -17.15 8.19 -40.37
N GLU A 376 -18.30 8.22 -41.06
CA GLU A 376 -18.39 8.69 -42.43
C GLU A 376 -17.96 10.16 -42.53
N TYR A 377 -18.49 11.02 -41.66
CA TYR A 377 -18.14 12.44 -41.63
C TYR A 377 -16.65 12.68 -41.38
N THR A 378 -16.08 12.10 -40.31
CA THR A 378 -14.66 12.27 -39.97
C THR A 378 -13.75 11.67 -41.04
N SER A 379 -14.14 10.56 -41.66
CA SER A 379 -13.37 9.96 -42.76
C SER A 379 -13.39 10.83 -44.01
N GLN A 380 -14.50 11.53 -44.30
CA GLN A 380 -14.58 12.52 -45.38
C GLN A 380 -13.69 13.73 -45.09
N GLU A 381 -13.73 14.29 -43.88
CA GLU A 381 -12.84 15.40 -43.48
C GLU A 381 -11.36 15.03 -43.59
N LEU A 382 -10.97 13.88 -43.05
CA LEU A 382 -9.61 13.36 -43.15
C LEU A 382 -9.18 13.24 -44.61
N SER A 383 -10.07 12.73 -45.47
CA SER A 383 -9.76 12.53 -46.87
C SER A 383 -9.63 13.86 -47.64
N VAL A 384 -10.31 14.93 -47.23
CA VAL A 384 -10.05 16.29 -47.74
C VAL A 384 -8.64 16.75 -47.32
N MET A 385 -8.27 16.58 -46.05
CA MET A 385 -6.91 16.93 -45.59
C MET A 385 -5.81 16.15 -46.33
N LEU A 386 -6.05 14.87 -46.64
CA LEU A 386 -5.12 14.05 -47.43
C LEU A 386 -4.94 14.54 -48.87
N GLN A 387 -5.91 15.26 -49.44
CA GLN A 387 -5.79 15.87 -50.78
C GLN A 387 -4.86 17.08 -50.81
N GLU A 388 -4.61 17.70 -49.65
CA GLU A 388 -3.70 18.86 -49.52
C GLU A 388 -2.22 18.44 -49.35
N LEU A 389 -1.95 17.13 -49.20
CA LEU A 389 -0.60 16.62 -49.04
C LEU A 389 0.13 16.53 -50.38
N HIS A 390 1.42 16.87 -50.36
CA HIS A 390 2.33 16.74 -51.48
C HIS A 390 3.61 16.01 -51.06
N GLY A 391 4.13 15.16 -51.94
CA GLY A 391 5.38 14.46 -51.67
C GLY A 391 6.59 15.39 -51.78
N THR A 392 7.61 15.14 -50.95
CA THR A 392 8.86 15.90 -50.95
C THR A 392 9.75 15.59 -52.16
N ASN A 393 9.44 14.54 -52.91
CA ASN A 393 10.06 14.15 -54.16
C ASN A 393 9.03 13.45 -55.07
N PRO A 394 9.33 13.22 -56.37
CA PRO A 394 8.37 12.67 -57.33
C PRO A 394 7.84 11.27 -57.00
N GLU A 395 8.65 10.43 -56.35
CA GLU A 395 8.28 9.06 -55.99
C GLU A 395 7.29 9.07 -54.81
N ALA A 396 7.61 9.83 -53.76
CA ALA A 396 6.74 10.02 -52.60
C ALA A 396 5.42 10.72 -52.98
N ASP A 397 5.44 11.66 -53.92
CA ASP A 397 4.23 12.36 -54.37
C ASP A 397 3.28 11.42 -55.12
N LYS A 398 3.85 10.46 -55.88
CA LYS A 398 3.07 9.42 -56.54
C LYS A 398 2.43 8.46 -55.53
N GLU A 399 3.18 8.00 -54.53
CA GLU A 399 2.66 7.11 -53.47
C GLU A 399 1.55 7.79 -52.65
N ILE A 400 1.74 9.05 -52.26
CA ILE A 400 0.73 9.83 -51.53
C ILE A 400 -0.53 9.96 -52.38
N LYS A 401 -0.42 10.26 -53.68
CA LYS A 401 -1.58 10.36 -54.57
C LYS A 401 -2.34 9.04 -54.73
N GLU A 402 -1.64 7.92 -54.81
CA GLU A 402 -2.26 6.59 -54.87
C GLU A 402 -2.98 6.24 -53.56
N PHE A 403 -2.37 6.55 -52.41
CA PHE A 403 -2.98 6.35 -51.10
C PHE A 403 -4.20 7.25 -50.86
N THR A 404 -4.09 8.54 -51.18
CA THR A 404 -5.20 9.51 -51.07
C THR A 404 -6.37 9.10 -51.96
N LYS A 405 -6.10 8.61 -53.18
CA LYS A 405 -7.14 8.12 -54.07
C LYS A 405 -7.92 6.94 -53.48
N TYR A 406 -7.23 5.96 -52.90
CA TYR A 406 -7.89 4.84 -52.23
C TYR A 406 -8.83 5.30 -51.10
N TRP A 407 -8.38 6.27 -50.29
CA TRP A 407 -9.19 6.82 -49.19
C TRP A 407 -10.42 7.58 -49.69
N VAL A 408 -10.25 8.43 -50.70
CA VAL A 408 -11.34 9.21 -51.31
C VAL A 408 -12.39 8.29 -51.94
N ASP A 409 -11.96 7.23 -52.64
CA ASP A 409 -12.84 6.26 -53.27
C ASP A 409 -13.63 5.44 -52.22
N LYS A 410 -12.99 5.11 -51.08
CA LYS A 410 -13.61 4.32 -50.00
C LYS A 410 -14.73 5.06 -49.28
N TYR A 411 -14.63 6.37 -49.10
CA TYR A 411 -15.60 7.18 -48.35
C TYR A 411 -16.41 8.16 -49.23
N GLU A 412 -16.39 7.95 -50.55
CA GLU A 412 -17.24 8.60 -51.57
C GLU A 412 -17.36 10.14 -51.47
N ILE A 413 -16.26 10.85 -51.25
CA ILE A 413 -16.29 12.33 -51.15
C ILE A 413 -16.85 12.95 -52.43
N GLY A 414 -17.91 13.77 -52.29
CA GLY A 414 -18.49 14.56 -53.37
C GLY A 414 -19.80 14.02 -53.96
N LYS A 415 -20.33 12.90 -53.45
CA LYS A 415 -21.74 12.52 -53.69
C LYS A 415 -22.64 13.16 -52.63
N PRO A 416 -23.83 13.69 -52.99
CA PRO A 416 -24.74 14.27 -52.00
C PRO A 416 -25.13 13.22 -50.96
N GLN A 417 -24.97 13.57 -49.67
CA GLN A 417 -25.33 12.73 -48.53
C GLN A 417 -26.77 12.22 -48.68
N ARG A 418 -26.99 10.90 -48.53
CA ARG A 418 -28.34 10.34 -48.33
C ARG A 418 -28.86 10.68 -46.94
N LYS A 419 -29.02 11.97 -46.64
CA LYS A 419 -29.50 12.43 -45.32
C LYS A 419 -31.01 12.22 -45.13
N GLU A 420 -31.74 11.71 -46.12
CA GLU A 420 -33.20 11.57 -46.09
C GLU A 420 -33.73 10.13 -46.02
N GLN A 421 -32.89 9.08 -46.01
CA GLN A 421 -33.37 7.69 -45.92
C GLN A 421 -33.31 7.05 -44.54
N LEU A 422 -32.75 7.73 -43.53
CA LEU A 422 -32.59 7.16 -42.17
C LEU A 422 -33.61 7.67 -41.14
N THR A 423 -34.50 8.60 -41.50
CA THR A 423 -35.54 9.18 -40.62
C THR A 423 -36.90 8.49 -40.68
N LEU A 424 -37.04 7.35 -41.38
CA LEU A 424 -38.35 6.71 -41.62
C LEU A 424 -38.53 5.28 -41.09
N LEU A 425 -37.62 4.77 -40.26
CA LEU A 425 -37.76 3.53 -39.48
C LEU A 425 -36.95 3.66 -38.18
#